data_AF-A0AA43UFI5-F1
#
_entry.id   AF-A0AA43UFI5-F1
#
_cell.length_a   1.000
_cell.length_b   1.000
_cell.length_c   1.000
_cell.angle_alpha   90.00
_cell.angle_beta   90.00
_cell.angle_gamma   90.00
#
_symmetry.space_group_name_H-M   'P 1'
#
loop_
_entity.id
_entity.type
_entity.pdbx_description
1 polymer ?
#
loop_
_entity_poly.entity_id
_entity_poly.type
_entity_poly.pdbx_seq_one_letter_code
_entity_poly.pdbx_strand_id
1 'polypeptide(L)'
;MKLIDVYRLAIQTGIEHDLRPKEMIDRILEKEKARYDSLSEEERSYFDMERLWNPYGDTRLSYGSEDLDVKRLMWGIDIETGEVLLADRLKEKGERIDGIVGHHPLGSSKIPFPEVIDIQNELYHGYGVPYNMIEGMMGSRMAEVKRGVHPSNYNQAVDAAKLLDIPIMNIHAPADNC
;
A
#
# COMPACT_ATOMS: atom_id res chain seq x y z
N MET A 1 1.09 18.74 -10.82
CA MET A 1 0.22 17.53 -10.82
C MET A 1 -0.34 17.43 -9.41
N LYS A 2 -1.58 16.98 -9.23
CA LYS A 2 -2.11 16.80 -7.87
C LYS A 2 -1.49 15.55 -7.25
N LEU A 3 -1.35 15.53 -5.93
CA LEU A 3 -0.80 14.38 -5.20
C LEU A 3 -1.61 13.11 -5.49
N ILE A 4 -2.94 13.23 -5.53
CA ILE A 4 -3.83 12.11 -5.84
C ILE A 4 -3.64 11.56 -7.26
N ASP A 5 -3.30 12.40 -8.23
CA ASP A 5 -3.05 11.96 -9.61
C ASP A 5 -1.80 11.08 -9.68
N VAL A 6 -0.73 11.46 -8.95
CA VAL A 6 0.50 10.65 -8.84
C VAL A 6 0.18 9.29 -8.25
N TYR A 7 -0.60 9.28 -7.16
CA TYR A 7 -0.97 8.07 -6.46
C TYR A 7 -1.81 7.12 -7.33
N ARG A 8 -2.85 7.64 -7.98
CA ARG A 8 -3.72 6.86 -8.89
C ARG A 8 -2.97 6.37 -10.13
N LEU A 9 -2.06 7.18 -10.67
CA LEU A 9 -1.23 6.77 -11.80
C LEU A 9 -0.35 5.57 -11.43
N ALA A 10 0.24 5.55 -10.23
CA ALA A 10 1.04 4.42 -9.77
C ALA A 10 0.19 3.14 -9.67
N ILE A 11 -1.00 3.22 -9.07
CA ILE A 11 -1.92 2.08 -8.98
C ILE A 11 -2.34 1.59 -10.37
N GLN A 12 -2.74 2.51 -11.25
CA GLN A 12 -3.13 2.15 -12.62
C GLN A 12 -1.99 1.47 -13.37
N THR A 13 -0.77 2.01 -13.28
CA THR A 13 0.42 1.42 -13.90
C THR A 13 0.68 0.01 -13.35
N GLY A 14 0.52 -0.18 -12.03
CA GLY A 14 0.64 -1.49 -11.40
C GLY A 14 -0.39 -2.51 -11.88
N ILE A 15 -1.63 -2.09 -12.13
CA ILE A 15 -2.69 -2.95 -12.70
C ILE A 15 -2.36 -3.33 -14.14
N GLU A 16 -1.87 -2.38 -14.95
CA GLU A 16 -1.53 -2.60 -16.35
C GLU A 16 -0.38 -3.62 -16.53
N HIS A 17 0.52 -3.72 -15.55
CA HIS A 17 1.67 -4.63 -15.57
C HIS A 17 1.52 -5.82 -14.62
N ASP A 18 0.36 -5.98 -13.98
CA ASP A 18 0.13 -7.08 -13.05
C ASP A 18 0.23 -8.43 -13.78
N LEU A 19 0.99 -9.36 -13.19
CA LEU A 19 1.16 -10.70 -13.75
C LEU A 19 -0.12 -11.55 -13.63
N ARG A 20 -1.06 -11.17 -12.76
CA ARG A 20 -2.34 -11.84 -12.63
C ARG A 20 -3.27 -11.43 -13.78
N PRO A 21 -4.15 -12.34 -14.26
CA PRO A 21 -5.17 -11.98 -15.23
C PRO A 21 -6.10 -10.87 -14.71
N LYS A 22 -6.56 -9.99 -15.60
CA LYS A 22 -7.46 -8.89 -15.24
C LYS A 22 -8.72 -9.38 -14.51
N GLU A 23 -9.26 -10.51 -14.91
CA GLU A 23 -10.46 -11.11 -14.29
C GLU A 23 -10.24 -11.45 -12.82
N MET A 24 -9.00 -11.73 -12.41
CA MET A 24 -8.66 -11.95 -11.02
C MET A 24 -8.63 -10.64 -10.23
N ILE A 25 -8.09 -9.58 -10.81
CA ILE A 25 -8.12 -8.25 -10.20
C ILE A 25 -9.56 -7.78 -10.01
N ASP A 26 -10.40 -7.96 -11.05
CA ASP A 26 -11.82 -7.63 -10.99
C ASP A 26 -12.54 -8.41 -9.88
N ARG A 27 -12.27 -9.72 -9.74
CA ARG A 27 -12.82 -10.54 -8.63
C ARG A 27 -12.42 -10.05 -7.24
N ILE A 28 -11.19 -9.55 -7.08
CA ILE A 28 -10.74 -8.99 -5.79
C ILE A 28 -11.59 -7.76 -5.44
N LEU A 29 -11.78 -6.85 -6.39
CA LEU A 29 -12.58 -5.64 -6.19
C LEU A 29 -14.07 -5.97 -5.98
N GLU A 30 -14.62 -6.93 -6.72
CA GLU A 30 -15.99 -7.43 -6.53
C GLU A 30 -16.19 -8.04 -5.14
N LYS A 31 -15.23 -8.80 -4.64
CA LYS A 31 -15.27 -9.39 -3.28
C LYS A 31 -15.26 -8.30 -2.20
N GLU A 32 -14.41 -7.29 -2.33
CA GLU A 32 -14.38 -6.16 -1.39
C GLU A 32 -15.66 -5.33 -1.44
N LYS A 33 -16.24 -5.14 -2.63
CA LYS A 33 -17.55 -4.50 -2.79
C LYS A 33 -18.66 -5.30 -2.12
N ALA A 34 -18.73 -6.61 -2.38
CA ALA A 34 -19.73 -7.48 -1.75
C ALA A 34 -19.60 -7.49 -0.22
N ARG A 35 -18.36 -7.47 0.28
CA ARG A 35 -18.07 -7.31 1.71
C ARG A 35 -18.62 -5.98 2.22
N TYR A 36 -18.28 -4.85 1.61
CA TYR A 36 -18.80 -3.53 2.00
C TYR A 36 -20.33 -3.48 2.01
N ASP A 37 -20.98 -4.03 0.99
CA ASP A 37 -22.44 -4.04 0.86
C ASP A 37 -23.10 -4.85 1.98
N SER A 38 -22.43 -5.90 2.48
CA SER A 38 -22.92 -6.74 3.58
C SER A 38 -22.75 -6.14 4.98
N LEU A 39 -21.93 -5.10 5.12
CA LEU A 39 -21.64 -4.47 6.42
C LEU A 39 -22.81 -3.61 6.92
N SER A 40 -22.99 -3.61 8.24
CA SER A 40 -23.87 -2.65 8.93
C SER A 40 -23.38 -1.21 8.79
N GLU A 41 -24.24 -0.23 9.07
CA GLU A 41 -23.88 1.19 9.01
C GLU A 41 -22.69 1.54 9.93
N GLU A 42 -22.64 0.95 11.12
CA GLU A 42 -21.53 1.10 12.06
C GLU A 42 -20.23 0.54 11.48
N GLU A 43 -20.24 -0.68 10.95
CA GLU A 43 -19.05 -1.32 10.37
C GLU A 43 -18.55 -0.59 9.12
N ARG A 44 -19.45 -0.04 8.30
CA ARG A 44 -19.09 0.75 7.11
C ARG A 44 -18.25 1.98 7.46
N SER A 45 -18.42 2.55 8.66
CA SER A 45 -17.62 3.70 9.11
C SER A 45 -16.13 3.36 9.32
N TYR A 46 -15.81 2.08 9.52
CA TYR A 46 -14.45 1.57 9.69
C TYR A 46 -13.89 0.89 8.44
N PHE A 47 -14.68 0.82 7.36
CA PHE A 47 -14.24 0.17 6.13
C PHE A 47 -13.24 1.06 5.37
N ASP A 48 -12.15 0.44 4.89
CA ASP A 48 -11.20 1.09 4.01
C ASP A 48 -11.81 1.24 2.60
N MET A 49 -12.42 2.39 2.34
CA MET A 49 -13.07 2.72 1.07
C MET A 49 -12.13 2.62 -0.13
N GLU A 50 -10.81 2.67 0.08
CA GLU A 50 -9.84 2.50 -1.00
C GLU A 50 -9.86 1.09 -1.58
N ARG A 51 -10.21 0.07 -0.78
CA ARG A 51 -10.31 -1.33 -1.23
C ARG A 51 -11.39 -1.55 -2.29
N LEU A 52 -12.29 -0.58 -2.51
CA LEU A 52 -13.30 -0.65 -3.57
C LEU A 52 -12.74 -0.37 -4.96
N TRP A 53 -11.56 0.23 -5.07
CA TRP A 53 -10.96 0.62 -6.35
C TRP A 53 -9.45 0.37 -6.45
N ASN A 54 -8.75 0.21 -5.33
CA ASN A 54 -7.35 -0.19 -5.27
C ASN A 54 -7.23 -1.67 -4.85
N PRO A 55 -6.77 -2.57 -5.75
CA PRO A 55 -6.62 -3.99 -5.45
C PRO A 55 -5.39 -4.31 -4.59
N TYR A 56 -4.53 -3.32 -4.31
CA TYR A 56 -3.30 -3.47 -3.55
C TYR A 56 -3.48 -2.95 -2.13
N GLY A 57 -3.61 -3.86 -1.15
CA GLY A 57 -3.74 -3.47 0.26
C GLY A 57 -2.46 -2.82 0.83
N ASP A 58 -1.32 -3.15 0.27
CA ASP A 58 0.02 -2.77 0.73
C ASP A 58 0.49 -1.40 0.24
N THR A 59 -0.38 -0.61 -0.41
CA THR A 59 -0.06 0.67 -1.05
C THR A 59 -1.08 1.70 -0.60
N ARG A 60 -0.67 2.77 0.11
CA ARG A 60 -1.60 3.79 0.63
C ARG A 60 -1.02 5.20 0.58
N LEU A 61 -1.87 6.18 0.23
CA LEU A 61 -1.67 7.58 0.60
C LEU A 61 -2.00 7.73 2.10
N SER A 62 -0.98 7.72 2.95
CA SER A 62 -1.16 7.65 4.40
C SER A 62 -1.46 9.01 5.04
N TYR A 63 -0.97 10.09 4.45
CA TYR A 63 -1.27 11.46 4.88
C TYR A 63 -0.94 12.48 3.78
N GLY A 64 -1.70 13.57 3.75
CA GLY A 64 -1.54 14.67 2.79
C GLY A 64 -2.86 15.05 2.12
N SER A 65 -2.97 16.30 1.66
CA SER A 65 -4.11 16.72 0.86
C SER A 65 -4.02 16.13 -0.55
N GLU A 66 -5.09 15.47 -1.00
CA GLU A 66 -5.21 14.96 -2.37
C GLU A 66 -5.01 16.07 -3.43
N ASP A 67 -5.49 17.28 -3.13
CA ASP A 67 -5.45 18.46 -4.00
C ASP A 67 -4.12 19.23 -3.96
N LEU A 68 -3.13 18.75 -3.21
CA LEU A 68 -1.83 19.39 -3.13
C LEU A 68 -1.11 19.36 -4.49
N ASP A 69 -0.62 20.51 -4.94
CA ASP A 69 0.24 20.60 -6.12
C ASP A 69 1.66 20.15 -5.81
N VAL A 70 2.02 18.98 -6.32
CA VAL A 70 3.36 18.40 -6.15
C VAL A 70 4.22 18.59 -7.41
N LYS A 71 5.51 18.87 -7.18
CA LYS A 71 6.55 18.99 -8.21
C LYS A 71 7.80 18.19 -7.86
N ARG A 72 8.09 17.99 -6.58
CA ARG A 72 9.26 17.24 -6.12
C ARG A 72 8.92 16.38 -4.92
N LEU A 73 9.08 15.08 -5.09
CA LEU A 73 8.89 14.07 -4.05
C LEU A 73 10.25 13.51 -3.64
N MET A 74 10.40 13.18 -2.36
CA MET A 74 11.54 12.40 -1.87
C MET A 74 11.13 10.92 -1.88
N TRP A 75 11.89 10.07 -2.59
CA TRP A 75 11.61 8.64 -2.67
C TRP A 75 12.67 7.85 -1.93
N GLY A 76 12.26 6.89 -1.09
CA GLY A 76 13.13 5.91 -0.45
C GLY A 76 12.52 4.51 -0.46
N ILE A 77 13.35 3.48 -0.25
CA ILE A 77 12.86 2.11 -0.09
C ILE A 77 12.19 1.97 1.27
N ASP A 78 12.98 2.23 2.32
CA ASP A 78 12.56 2.29 3.71
C ASP A 78 12.39 3.75 4.13
N ILE A 79 11.18 4.10 4.58
CA ILE A 79 10.88 5.42 5.16
C ILE A 79 10.48 5.22 6.61
N GLU A 80 11.39 5.60 7.52
CA GLU A 80 11.14 5.66 8.95
C GLU A 80 11.12 7.12 9.42
N THR A 81 11.04 7.34 10.75
CA THR A 81 11.10 8.69 11.32
C THR A 81 12.37 9.45 10.90
N GLY A 82 13.49 8.75 10.71
CA GLY A 82 14.76 9.36 10.29
C GLY A 82 14.66 10.03 8.92
N GLU A 83 14.04 9.36 7.94
CA GLU A 83 13.85 9.89 6.59
C GLU A 83 12.86 11.03 6.58
N VAL A 84 11.81 10.96 7.41
CA VAL A 84 10.86 12.08 7.57
C VAL A 84 11.59 13.32 8.11
N LEU A 85 12.45 13.17 9.12
CA LEU A 85 13.27 14.26 9.66
C LEU A 85 14.29 14.77 8.65
N LEU A 86 14.86 13.88 7.83
CA LEU A 86 15.75 14.27 6.74
C LEU A 86 15.03 15.16 5.72
N ALA A 87 13.81 14.79 5.32
CA ALA A 87 12.99 15.58 4.40
C ALA A 87 12.72 16.98 4.99
N ASP A 88 12.33 17.05 6.26
CA ASP A 88 12.11 18.32 6.96
C ASP A 88 13.39 19.17 6.99
N ARG A 89 14.52 18.56 7.35
CA ARG A 89 15.82 19.26 7.39
C ARG A 89 16.26 19.77 6.03
N LEU A 90 15.96 19.05 4.95
CA LEU A 90 16.20 19.49 3.58
C LEU A 90 15.29 20.67 3.20
N LYS A 91 14.00 20.63 3.60
CA LYS A 91 13.08 21.77 3.46
C LYS A 91 13.61 23.01 4.16
N GLU A 92 14.09 22.89 5.40
CA GLU A 92 14.72 24.00 6.13
C GLU A 92 15.96 24.58 5.42
N LYS A 93 16.71 23.74 4.69
CA LYS A 93 17.88 24.16 3.91
C LYS A 93 17.52 24.80 2.56
N GLY A 94 16.23 24.93 2.25
CA GLY A 94 15.72 25.54 1.03
C GLY A 94 15.47 24.57 -0.12
N GLU A 95 15.62 23.26 0.10
CA GLU A 95 15.19 22.28 -0.90
C GLU A 95 13.68 22.15 -0.90
N ARG A 96 13.08 22.20 -2.09
CA ARG A 96 11.66 21.89 -2.21
C ARG A 96 11.46 20.39 -1.98
N ILE A 97 10.59 20.00 -1.05
CA ILE A 97 10.08 18.63 -0.93
C ILE A 97 8.59 18.75 -0.61
N ASP A 98 7.75 18.36 -1.57
CA ASP A 98 6.30 18.47 -1.48
C ASP A 98 5.67 17.23 -0.82
N GLY A 99 6.42 16.13 -0.71
CA GLY A 99 5.97 14.89 -0.08
C GLY A 99 7.02 13.79 -0.12
N ILE A 100 6.74 12.68 0.58
CA ILE A 100 7.61 11.51 0.70
C ILE A 100 6.90 10.29 0.09
N VAL A 101 7.66 9.47 -0.62
CA VAL A 101 7.21 8.18 -1.17
C VAL A 101 8.11 7.08 -0.62
N GLY A 102 7.51 6.15 0.13
CA GLY A 102 8.15 4.90 0.51
C GLY A 102 7.85 3.80 -0.50
N HIS A 103 8.77 2.86 -0.68
CA HIS A 103 8.45 1.61 -1.35
C HIS A 103 7.75 0.67 -0.36
N HIS A 104 8.43 0.33 0.74
CA HIS A 104 7.88 -0.60 1.73
C HIS A 104 6.64 -0.04 2.45
N PRO A 105 5.70 -0.91 2.87
CA PRO A 105 4.50 -0.49 3.55
C PRO A 105 4.77 0.24 4.87
N LEU A 106 4.00 1.30 5.07
CA LEU A 106 4.02 2.18 6.24
C LEU A 106 2.58 2.60 6.57
N GLY A 107 2.32 2.90 7.84
CA GLY A 107 0.97 3.20 8.28
C GLY A 107 0.01 2.02 8.09
N SER A 108 -1.23 2.32 7.72
CA SER A 108 -2.30 1.33 7.58
C SER A 108 -2.02 0.29 6.50
N SER A 109 -1.22 0.59 5.47
CA SER A 109 -0.88 -0.37 4.40
C SER A 109 0.02 -1.50 4.88
N LYS A 110 0.68 -1.34 6.03
CA LYS A 110 1.48 -2.40 6.65
C LYS A 110 0.61 -3.51 7.22
N ILE A 111 -0.62 -3.22 7.65
CA ILE A 111 -1.55 -4.20 8.24
C ILE A 111 -1.92 -5.30 7.23
N PRO A 112 -2.39 -4.98 6.00
CA PRO A 112 -2.70 -5.98 4.99
C PRO A 112 -1.47 -6.49 4.25
N PHE A 113 -0.24 -6.08 4.60
CA PHE A 113 0.97 -6.56 3.93
C PHE A 113 1.07 -8.10 3.81
N PRO A 114 0.64 -8.93 4.79
CA PRO A 114 0.63 -10.38 4.60
C PRO A 114 -0.26 -10.86 3.43
N GLU A 115 -1.25 -10.08 3.00
CA GLU A 115 -2.13 -10.38 1.86
C GLU A 115 -1.37 -10.35 0.53
N VAL A 116 -0.19 -9.73 0.44
CA VAL A 116 0.64 -9.78 -0.79
C VAL A 116 1.10 -11.21 -1.12
N ILE A 117 1.12 -12.10 -0.12
CA ILE A 117 1.43 -13.52 -0.34
C ILE A 117 0.31 -14.21 -1.12
N ASP A 118 -0.93 -13.72 -1.03
CA ASP A 118 -2.01 -14.26 -1.84
C ASP A 118 -1.76 -14.01 -3.32
N ILE A 119 -1.11 -12.90 -3.70
CA ILE A 119 -0.66 -12.66 -5.08
C ILE A 119 0.26 -13.81 -5.54
N GLN A 120 1.23 -14.20 -4.71
CA GLN A 120 2.14 -15.31 -5.02
C GLN A 120 1.41 -16.65 -5.12
N ASN A 121 0.43 -16.90 -4.25
CA ASN A 121 -0.40 -18.11 -4.30
C ASN A 121 -1.11 -18.21 -5.65
N GLU A 122 -1.68 -17.10 -6.12
CA GLU A 122 -2.39 -17.07 -7.40
C GLU A 122 -1.44 -17.25 -8.60
N LEU A 123 -0.23 -16.69 -8.54
CA LEU A 123 0.78 -16.93 -9.57
C LEU A 123 1.19 -18.40 -9.64
N TYR A 124 1.48 -19.03 -8.50
CA TYR A 124 1.80 -20.46 -8.46
C TYR A 124 0.66 -21.31 -9.02
N HIS A 125 -0.59 -20.96 -8.68
CA HIS A 125 -1.74 -21.66 -9.21
C HIS A 125 -1.86 -21.49 -10.73
N GLY A 126 -1.65 -20.27 -11.24
CA GLY A 126 -1.58 -19.98 -12.67
C GLY A 126 -0.50 -20.77 -13.41
N TYR A 127 0.61 -21.09 -12.74
CA TYR A 127 1.66 -21.98 -13.25
C TYR A 127 1.38 -23.48 -13.07
N GLY A 128 0.18 -23.85 -12.61
CA GLY A 128 -0.27 -25.24 -12.50
C GLY A 128 0.06 -25.92 -11.18
N VAL A 129 0.51 -25.19 -10.17
CA VAL A 129 0.70 -25.75 -8.82
C VAL A 129 -0.67 -25.90 -8.13
N PRO A 130 -1.02 -27.09 -7.61
CA PRO A 130 -2.27 -27.27 -6.87
C PRO A 130 -2.31 -26.47 -5.56
N TYR A 131 -3.47 -25.90 -5.19
CA TYR A 131 -3.61 -25.07 -3.98
C TYR A 131 -3.19 -25.78 -2.70
N ASN A 132 -3.45 -27.08 -2.55
CA ASN A 132 -3.03 -27.82 -1.35
C ASN A 132 -1.49 -27.85 -1.18
N MET A 133 -0.73 -27.83 -2.29
CA MET A 133 0.73 -27.70 -2.25
C MET A 133 1.15 -26.27 -1.93
N ILE A 134 0.49 -25.29 -2.54
CA ILE A 134 0.73 -23.85 -2.30
C ILE A 134 0.50 -23.52 -0.82
N GLU A 135 -0.63 -23.93 -0.24
CA GLU A 135 -0.94 -23.74 1.19
C GLU A 135 0.11 -24.40 2.08
N GLY A 136 0.56 -25.61 1.73
CA GLY A 136 1.63 -26.31 2.45
C GLY A 136 2.98 -25.59 2.41
N MET A 137 3.30 -24.92 1.30
CA MET A 137 4.56 -24.17 1.12
C MET A 137 4.49 -22.77 1.73
N MET A 138 3.39 -22.05 1.46
CA MET A 138 3.26 -20.61 1.74
C MET A 138 2.60 -20.31 3.08
N GLY A 139 1.82 -21.24 3.64
CA GLY A 139 1.10 -21.01 4.90
C GLY A 139 2.02 -20.70 6.09
N SER A 140 3.16 -21.40 6.19
CA SER A 140 4.15 -21.14 7.23
C SER A 140 4.79 -19.75 7.09
N ARG A 141 5.12 -19.35 5.84
CA ARG A 141 5.67 -18.04 5.52
C ARG A 141 4.67 -16.92 5.80
N MET A 142 3.41 -17.09 5.41
CA MET A 142 2.35 -16.12 5.69
C MET A 142 2.16 -15.92 7.20
N ALA A 143 2.16 -17.00 7.96
CA ALA A 143 2.04 -16.93 9.41
C ALA A 143 3.24 -16.24 10.07
N GLU A 144 4.45 -16.46 9.54
CA GLU A 144 5.68 -15.77 9.98
C GLU A 144 5.59 -14.26 9.73
N VAL A 145 5.28 -13.85 8.49
CA VAL A 145 5.17 -12.43 8.11
C VAL A 145 4.09 -11.74 8.95
N LYS A 146 2.92 -12.38 9.10
CA LYS A 146 1.84 -11.86 9.96
C LYS A 146 2.32 -11.62 11.39
N ARG A 147 3.05 -12.56 12.00
CA ARG A 147 3.60 -12.40 13.35
C ARG A 147 4.68 -11.33 13.45
N GLY A 148 5.45 -11.10 12.38
CA GLY A 148 6.46 -10.03 12.33
C GLY A 148 5.84 -8.64 12.22
N VAL A 149 4.74 -8.52 11.48
CA VAL A 149 4.07 -7.24 11.21
C VAL A 149 3.12 -6.82 12.33
N HIS A 150 2.34 -7.75 12.88
CA HIS A 150 1.29 -7.45 13.86
C HIS A 150 1.75 -6.68 15.12
N PRO A 151 2.93 -6.93 15.71
CA PRO A 151 3.39 -6.18 16.88
C PRO A 151 4.11 -4.87 16.51
N SER A 152 4.30 -4.58 15.22
CA SER A 152 5.06 -3.42 14.79
C SER A 152 4.32 -2.11 15.05
N ASN A 153 5.06 -1.03 15.35
CA ASN A 153 4.52 0.32 15.34
C ASN A 153 4.43 0.83 13.90
N TYR A 154 3.45 0.34 13.15
CA TYR A 154 3.31 0.62 11.73
C TYR A 154 3.08 2.11 11.42
N ASN A 155 2.52 2.89 12.34
CA ASN A 155 2.23 4.32 12.14
C ASN A 155 3.40 5.26 12.44
N GLN A 156 4.53 4.78 12.98
CA GLN A 156 5.59 5.65 13.50
C GLN A 156 6.07 6.73 12.51
N ALA A 157 6.34 6.36 11.26
CA ALA A 157 6.76 7.29 10.22
C ALA A 157 5.62 8.22 9.77
N VAL A 158 4.39 7.69 9.67
CA VAL A 158 3.20 8.46 9.29
C VAL A 158 2.87 9.53 10.33
N ASP A 159 2.97 9.20 11.61
CA ASP A 159 2.70 10.13 12.69
C ASP A 159 3.76 11.23 12.77
N ALA A 160 5.04 10.90 12.53
CA ALA A 160 6.08 11.90 12.38
C ALA A 160 5.80 12.84 11.20
N ALA A 161 5.39 12.29 10.05
CA ALA A 161 5.06 13.06 8.85
C ALA A 161 3.85 13.99 9.08
N LYS A 162 2.82 13.51 9.80
CA LYS A 162 1.67 14.32 10.23
C LYS A 162 2.07 15.50 11.10
N LEU A 163 2.96 15.28 12.08
CA LEU A 163 3.42 16.33 12.99
C LEU A 163 4.22 17.43 12.25
N LEU A 164 4.90 17.07 11.17
CA LEU A 164 5.72 17.98 10.35
C LEU A 164 4.97 18.53 9.14
N ASP A 165 3.68 18.19 8.97
CA ASP A 165 2.85 18.54 7.82
C ASP A 165 3.53 18.18 6.48
N ILE A 166 4.06 16.95 6.41
CA ILE A 166 4.70 16.39 5.21
C ILE A 166 3.82 15.27 4.66
N PRO A 167 3.24 15.44 3.46
CA PRO A 167 2.52 14.36 2.78
C PRO A 167 3.38 13.12 2.63
N ILE A 168 2.80 11.95 2.87
CA ILE A 168 3.51 10.67 2.81
C ILE A 168 2.59 9.58 2.24
N MET A 169 3.13 8.83 1.29
CA MET A 169 2.50 7.63 0.73
C MET A 169 3.52 6.52 0.59
N ASN A 170 3.04 5.30 0.38
CA ASN A 170 3.89 4.22 -0.09
C ASN A 170 3.31 3.56 -1.34
N ILE A 171 4.19 3.05 -2.20
CA ILE A 171 3.87 2.33 -3.42
C ILE A 171 4.70 1.03 -3.43
N HIS A 172 4.05 -0.08 -3.10
CA HIS A 172 4.69 -1.39 -2.98
C HIS A 172 4.35 -2.29 -4.17
N ALA A 173 3.31 -3.14 -4.10
CA ALA A 173 2.97 -4.07 -5.18
C ALA A 173 2.86 -3.42 -6.58
N PRO A 174 2.29 -2.21 -6.75
CA PRO A 174 2.32 -1.55 -8.05
C PRO A 174 3.73 -1.32 -8.61
N ALA A 175 4.69 -0.95 -7.75
CA ALA A 175 6.08 -0.76 -8.12
C ALA A 175 6.80 -2.10 -8.41
N ASP A 176 6.44 -3.17 -7.70
CA ASP A 176 6.99 -4.52 -7.94
C ASP A 176 6.51 -5.17 -9.24
N ASN A 177 5.34 -4.74 -9.74
CA ASN A 177 4.80 -5.21 -11.00
C ASN A 177 5.47 -4.56 -12.24
N CYS A 178 6.29 -3.51 -12.06
CA CYS A 178 6.85 -2.69 -13.15
C CYS A 178 8.08 -3.29 -13.84
#